data_AF-A0A7Y9WRV5-F1
#
_entry.id   AF-A0A7Y9WRV5-F1
#
_cell.length_a   1.000
_cell.length_b   1.000
_cell.length_c   1.000
_cell.angle_alpha   90.00
_cell.angle_beta   90.00
_cell.angle_gamma   90.00
#
_symmetry.space_group_name_H-M   'P 1'
#
loop_
_entity.id
_entity.type
_entity.pdbx_description
1 polymer ?
#
loop_
_entity_poly.entity_id
_entity_poly.type
_entity_poly.pdbx_seq_one_letter_code
_entity_poly.pdbx_strand_id
1 'polypeptide(L)' 'MRAGEWVRESERESKLVDALFKARLLISMHNGMTVRCDGEEWALDFGTELTQIDAALKKAGIDTQRLKQ' A
#
# COMPACT_ATOMS: atom_id res chain seq x y z
N MET A 1 -28.76 -11.93 2.57
CA MET A 1 -27.51 -12.16 1.81
C MET A 1 -27.14 -13.63 1.94
N ARG A 2 -26.89 -14.35 0.83
CA ARG A 2 -26.65 -15.80 0.83
C ARG A 2 -25.22 -16.11 1.29
N ALA A 3 -25.00 -17.21 2.00
CA ALA A 3 -23.69 -17.59 2.56
C ALA A 3 -22.53 -17.54 1.55
N GLY A 4 -22.75 -17.93 0.29
CA GLY A 4 -21.72 -17.86 -0.77
C GLY A 4 -21.35 -16.45 -1.23
N GLU A 5 -22.20 -15.45 -1.01
CA GLU A 5 -21.91 -14.04 -1.31
C GLU A 5 -20.95 -13.47 -0.25
N TRP A 6 -21.13 -13.84 1.03
CA TRP A 6 -20.24 -13.45 2.13
C TRP A 6 -18.81 -14.00 1.97
N VAL A 7 -18.67 -15.26 1.54
CA VAL A 7 -17.35 -15.89 1.36
C VAL A 7 -16.57 -15.20 0.24
N ARG A 8 -17.22 -14.91 -0.90
CA ARG A 8 -16.58 -14.23 -2.04
C ARG A 8 -16.22 -12.78 -1.73
N GLU A 9 -17.03 -12.11 -0.91
CA GLU A 9 -16.74 -10.77 -0.42
C GLU A 9 -15.48 -10.76 0.45
N SER A 10 -15.41 -11.68 1.42
CA SER A 10 -14.27 -11.82 2.33
C SER A 10 -12.97 -12.20 1.60
N GLU A 11 -13.02 -13.10 0.62
CA GLU A 11 -11.86 -13.44 -0.21
C GLU A 11 -11.37 -12.25 -1.05
N ARG A 12 -12.30 -11.44 -1.57
CA ARG A 12 -11.96 -10.25 -2.36
C ARG A 12 -11.31 -9.19 -1.48
N GLU A 13 -11.86 -8.98 -0.29
CA GLU A 13 -11.31 -8.06 0.72
C GLU A 13 -9.91 -8.48 1.16
N SER A 14 -9.68 -9.78 1.41
CA SER A 14 -8.36 -10.31 1.73
C SER A 14 -7.33 -10.09 0.62
N LYS A 15 -7.68 -10.37 -0.64
CA LYS A 15 -6.77 -10.15 -1.78
C LYS A 15 -6.47 -8.67 -2.01
N LEU A 16 -7.45 -7.79 -1.79
CA LEU A 16 -7.27 -6.34 -1.90
C LEU A 16 -6.30 -5.83 -0.82
N VAL A 17 -6.48 -6.27 0.42
CA VAL A 17 -5.60 -5.97 1.54
C VAL A 17 -4.17 -6.43 1.24
N ASP A 18 -3.99 -7.67 0.80
CA ASP A 18 -2.67 -8.23 0.47
C ASP A 18 -1.97 -7.43 -0.65
N ALA A 19 -2.72 -7.01 -1.68
CA ALA A 19 -2.19 -6.19 -2.76
C ALA A 19 -1.74 -4.82 -2.25
N LEU A 20 -2.54 -4.18 -1.38
CA LEU A 20 -2.20 -2.89 -0.77
C LEU A 20 -0.97 -3.00 0.14
N PHE A 21 -0.84 -4.08 0.90
CA PHE A 21 0.37 -4.34 1.71
C PHE A 21 1.62 -4.46 0.85
N LYS A 22 1.57 -5.25 -0.24
CA LYS A 22 2.69 -5.42 -1.16
C LYS A 22 3.06 -4.10 -1.84
N ALA A 23 2.06 -3.33 -2.28
CA ALA A 23 2.27 -2.02 -2.87
C ALA A 23 2.94 -1.06 -1.88
N ARG A 24 2.43 -0.98 -0.65
CA ARG A 24 3.00 -0.14 0.41
C ARG A 24 4.47 -0.49 0.67
N LEU A 25 4.77 -1.77 0.84
CA LEU A 25 6.13 -2.25 1.10
C LEU A 25 7.07 -1.87 -0.05
N LEU A 26 6.68 -2.18 -1.29
CA LEU A 26 7.48 -1.86 -2.46
C LEU A 26 7.76 -0.36 -2.55
N ILE A 27 6.72 0.47 -2.45
CA ILE A 27 6.85 1.93 -2.56
C ILE A 27 7.72 2.48 -1.42
N SER A 28 7.56 1.97 -0.18
CA SER A 28 8.37 2.42 0.95
C SER A 28 9.87 2.15 0.78
N MET A 29 10.24 1.04 0.13
CA MET A 29 11.65 0.73 -0.15
C MET A 29 12.28 1.68 -1.17
N HIS A 30 11.48 2.21 -2.10
CA HIS A 30 11.96 3.10 -3.15
C HIS A 30 11.84 4.57 -2.79
N ASN A 31 11.00 4.91 -1.81
CA ASN A 31 10.86 6.28 -1.33
C ASN A 31 12.18 6.76 -0.71
N GLY A 32 12.61 7.96 -1.11
CA GLY A 32 13.90 8.53 -0.72
C GLY A 32 15.10 8.01 -1.50
N MET A 33 14.93 7.02 -2.40
CA MET A 33 16.01 6.62 -3.30
C MET A 33 16.27 7.72 -4.33
N THR A 34 17.53 8.01 -4.56
CA THR A 34 17.95 8.98 -5.57
C THR A 34 18.07 8.30 -6.94
N VAL A 35 17.38 8.83 -7.93
CA VAL A 35 17.42 8.39 -9.32
C VAL A 35 18.23 9.39 -10.13
N ARG A 36 19.04 8.87 -11.06
CA ARG A 36 19.79 9.68 -12.02
C ARG A 36 19.39 9.29 -13.45
N CYS A 37 18.95 10.26 -14.24
CA CYS A 37 18.63 10.09 -15.65
C CYS A 37 18.99 11.35 -16.42
N ASP A 38 19.58 11.22 -17.61
CA ASP A 38 19.92 12.33 -18.50
C ASP A 38 20.71 13.49 -17.85
N GLY A 39 21.57 13.16 -16.88
CA GLY A 39 22.39 14.14 -16.15
C GLY A 39 21.67 14.85 -15.00
N GLU A 40 20.38 14.59 -14.81
CA GLU A 40 19.60 15.06 -13.67
C GLU A 40 19.56 14.01 -12.56
N GLU A 41 19.49 14.47 -11.32
CA GLU A 41 19.44 13.63 -10.13
C GLU A 41 18.35 14.15 -9.19
N TRP A 42 17.41 13.28 -8.82
CA TRP A 42 16.33 13.64 -7.91
C TRP A 42 15.97 12.47 -7.00
N ALA A 43 15.50 12.78 -5.80
CA ALA A 43 14.95 11.78 -4.89
C ALA A 43 13.53 11.40 -5.33
N LEU A 44 13.21 10.11 -5.28
CA LEU A 44 11.83 9.65 -5.36
C LEU A 44 11.10 10.05 -4.08
N ASP A 45 10.00 10.78 -4.22
CA ASP A 45 9.11 11.10 -3.11
C ASP A 45 7.73 10.51 -3.38
N PHE A 46 7.43 9.44 -2.65
CA PHE A 46 6.15 8.73 -2.65
C PHE A 46 5.36 8.94 -1.35
N GLY A 47 5.66 9.99 -0.59
CA GLY A 47 5.00 10.26 0.70
C GLY A 47 3.47 10.37 0.56
N THR A 48 3.00 10.92 -0.56
CA THR A 48 1.57 11.04 -0.87
C THR A 48 0.93 9.67 -1.08
N GLU A 49 1.54 8.81 -1.90
CA GLU A 49 1.05 7.47 -2.23
C GLU A 49 1.04 6.57 -0.99
N LEU A 50 2.11 6.64 -0.18
CA LEU A 50 2.20 5.92 1.09
C LEU A 50 1.07 6.35 2.04
N THR A 51 0.79 7.65 2.14
CA THR A 51 -0.31 8.18 2.96
C THR A 51 -1.68 7.69 2.47
N GLN A 52 -1.90 7.63 1.16
CA GLN A 52 -3.16 7.13 0.59
C GLN A 52 -3.36 5.64 0.86
N ILE A 53 -2.30 4.83 0.72
CA ILE A 53 -2.36 3.39 1.01
C ILE A 53 -2.61 3.15 2.50
N ASP A 54 -1.95 3.92 3.38
CA ASP A 54 -2.18 3.85 4.83
C ASP A 54 -3.63 4.19 5.19
N ALA A 55 -4.20 5.22 4.56
CA ALA A 55 -5.61 5.58 4.77
C ALA A 55 -6.57 4.49 4.28
N ALA A 56 -6.26 3.82 3.16
CA ALA A 56 -7.07 2.72 2.63
C ALA A 56 -7.03 1.48 3.54
N LEU A 57 -5.84 1.08 4.00
CA LEU A 57 -5.67 -0.03 4.95
C LEU A 57 -6.36 0.26 6.29
N LYS A 58 -6.26 1.48 6.81
CA LYS A 58 -6.96 1.89 8.03
C LYS A 58 -8.48 1.80 7.89
N LYS A 59 -9.04 2.17 6.72
CA LYS A 59 -10.48 2.01 6.43
C LYS A 59 -10.92 0.54 6.38
N ALA A 60 -10.02 -0.36 6.00
CA ALA A 60 -10.24 -1.81 6.04
C ALA A 60 -10.04 -2.41 7.46
N GLY A 61 -9.87 -1.57 8.50
CA GLY A 61 -9.69 -2.02 9.89
C GLY A 61 -8.28 -2.50 10.22
N ILE A 62 -7.30 -2.22 9.36
CA ILE A 62 -5.91 -2.66 9.54
C ILE A 62 -5.08 -1.52 10.09
N ASP A 63 -4.46 -1.74 11.25
CA ASP A 63 -3.58 -0.76 11.86
C ASP A 63 -2.20 -0.74 11.19
N THR A 64 -1.93 0.33 10.46
CA THR A 64 -0.67 0.54 9.74
C THR A 64 0.45 1.10 10.61
N GLN A 65 0.21 1.40 11.89
CA GLN A 65 1.27 1.87 12.81
C GLN A 65 2.41 0.87 12.98
N ARG A 66 2.13 -0.44 12.82
CA ARG A 66 3.15 -1.50 12.85
C ARG A 66 4.04 -1.57 11.60
N LEU A 67 3.74 -0.80 10.56
CA LEU A 67 4.44 -0.84 9.28
C LEU A 67 5.44 0.30 9.08
N LYS A 68 5.67 1.12 10.12
CA LYS A 68 6.79 2.04 10.19
C LYS A 68 7.98 1.28 10.77
N GLN A 69 8.84 0.76 9.89
CA GLN A 69 10.23 0.42 10.23
C GLN A 69 11.10 1.63 9.95
#